data_AF-A0A172UBC1-F1
#
_entry.id   AF-A0A172UBC1-F1
#
_cell.length_a   1.000
_cell.length_b   1.000
_cell.length_c   1.000
_cell.angle_alpha   90.00
_cell.angle_beta   90.00
_cell.angle_gamma   90.00
#
_symmetry.space_group_name_H-M   'P 1'
#
loop_
_entity.id
_entity.type
_entity.pdbx_description
1 polymer ?
#
loop_
_entity_poly.entity_id
_entity_poly.type
_entity_poly.pdbx_seq_one_letter_code
_entity_poly.pdbx_strand_id
1 'polypeptide(L)' 'MRDIGEPIQFSVFEAELNAGELQALLEKLGELIDAQLDSVSCYSLTPECQKIQLGKGPILDGLILV' A
#
# COMPACT_ATOMS: atom_id res chain seq x y z
N MET A 1 1.79 -5.42 4.45
CA MET A 1 1.36 -4.03 4.16
C MET A 1 0.93 -3.28 5.42
N ARG A 2 0.03 -3.81 6.25
CA ARG A 2 -0.47 -3.11 7.45
C ARG A 2 0.60 -2.75 8.49
N ASP A 3 1.69 -3.51 8.55
CA ASP A 3 2.80 -3.25 9.50
C ASP A 3 3.74 -2.12 9.05
N ILE A 4 3.65 -1.70 7.78
CA ILE A 4 4.63 -0.80 7.15
C ILE A 4 4.01 0.39 6.41
N GLY A 5 2.67 0.49 6.38
CA GLY A 5 1.97 1.52 5.64
C GLY A 5 0.55 1.74 6.13
N GLU A 6 0.04 2.93 5.88
CA GLU A 6 -1.30 3.35 6.23
C GLU A 6 -2.31 2.91 5.15
N PRO A 7 -3.36 2.15 5.50
CA PRO A 7 -4.41 1.81 4.56
C PRO A 7 -5.26 3.04 4.23
N ILE A 8 -5.28 3.43 2.96
CA ILE A 8 -6.08 4.58 2.48
C ILE A 8 -7.35 4.13 1.73
N GLN A 9 -7.36 2.90 1.22
CA GLN A 9 -8.53 2.17 0.72
C GLN A 9 -8.35 0.66 0.98
N PHE A 10 -9.31 -0.18 0.56
CA PHE A 10 -9.29 -1.62 0.83
C PHE A 10 -7.99 -2.32 0.39
N SER A 11 -7.46 -1.98 -0.79
CA SER A 11 -6.24 -2.56 -1.38
C SER A 11 -5.18 -1.51 -1.70
N VAL A 12 -5.26 -0.31 -1.12
CA VAL A 12 -4.33 0.78 -1.38
C VAL A 12 -3.71 1.24 -0.07
N PHE A 13 -2.38 1.28 -0.05
CA PHE A 13 -1.56 1.63 1.10
C PHE A 13 -0.58 2.74 0.72
N GLU A 14 -0.36 3.68 1.63
CA GLU A 14 0.69 4.67 1.54
C GLU A 14 1.75 4.37 2.60
N ALA A 15 3.03 4.47 2.25
CA ALA A 15 4.13 4.21 3.17
C ALA A 15 5.30 5.15 2.85
N GLU A 16 5.96 5.65 3.89
CA GLU A 16 7.23 6.34 3.76
C GLU A 16 8.34 5.30 3.88
N LEU A 17 9.09 5.09 2.81
CA LEU A 17 10.12 4.06 2.71
C LEU A 17 11.39 4.66 2.14
N ASN A 18 12.53 4.27 2.69
CA ASN A 18 13.81 4.48 2.04
C ASN A 18 14.04 3.43 0.92
N ALA A 19 15.10 3.60 0.13
CA ALA A 19 15.39 2.73 -1.01
C ALA A 19 15.59 1.25 -0.61
N GLY A 20 16.20 0.98 0.55
CA GLY A 20 16.41 -0.38 1.04
C GLY A 20 15.11 -1.05 1.52
N GLU A 21 14.26 -0.29 2.21
CA GLU A 21 12.95 -0.75 2.66
C GLU A 21 12.02 -1.04 1.48
N LEU A 22 12.03 -0.18 0.45
CA LEU A 22 11.30 -0.41 -0.79
C LEU A 22 11.76 -1.69 -1.49
N GLN A 23 13.08 -1.90 -1.61
CA GLN A 23 13.62 -3.10 -2.24
C GLN A 23 13.19 -4.38 -1.50
N ALA A 24 13.34 -4.40 -0.17
CA ALA A 24 12.92 -5.54 0.65
C ALA A 24 11.40 -5.80 0.56
N LEU A 25 10.60 -4.75 0.46
CA LEU A 25 9.16 -4.86 0.25
C LEU A 25 8.83 -5.51 -1.10
N LEU A 26 9.47 -5.05 -2.18
CA LEU A 26 9.24 -5.59 -3.53
C LEU A 26 9.62 -7.07 -3.62
N GLU A 27 10.73 -7.46 -3.01
CA GLU A 27 11.15 -8.87 -2.92
C GLU A 27 10.08 -9.71 -2.21
N LYS A 28 9.64 -9.27 -1.02
CA LYS A 28 8.61 -9.98 -0.26
C LYS A 28 7.27 -10.03 -0.98
N LEU A 29 6.88 -8.98 -1.69
CA LEU A 29 5.66 -8.99 -2.50
C LEU A 29 5.79 -9.97 -3.67
N GLY A 30 6.95 -10.03 -4.32
CA GLY A 30 7.23 -10.98 -5.40
C GLY A 30 7.10 -12.45 -4.97
N GLU A 31 7.36 -12.77 -3.70
CA GLU A 31 7.14 -14.11 -3.13
C GLU A 31 5.67 -14.42 -2.81
N LEU A 32 4.83 -13.39 -2.65
CA LEU A 32 3.45 -13.53 -2.19
C LEU A 32 2.41 -13.48 -3.31
N ILE A 33 2.69 -12.76 -4.39
CA ILE A 33 1.72 -12.56 -5.49
C ILE A 33 1.72 -13.76 -6.45
N ASP A 34 0.53 -14.13 -6.93
CA ASP A 34 0.43 -14.97 -8.12
C ASP A 34 0.48 -14.07 -9.37
N ALA A 35 1.59 -14.10 -10.10
CA ALA A 35 1.79 -13.23 -11.26
C ALA A 35 0.79 -13.45 -12.43
N GLN A 36 -0.03 -14.51 -12.40
CA GLN A 36 -1.11 -14.73 -13.38
C GLN A 36 -2.44 -14.10 -12.96
N LEU A 37 -2.65 -13.85 -11.66
CA LEU A 37 -3.93 -13.42 -11.10
C LEU A 37 -3.85 -12.04 -10.44
N ASP A 38 -2.69 -11.69 -9.91
CA ASP A 38 -2.45 -10.51 -9.08
C ASP A 38 -1.58 -9.47 -9.79
N SER A 39 -1.74 -8.22 -9.35
CA SER A 39 -0.85 -7.14 -9.74
C SER A 39 -0.66 -6.14 -8.59
N VAL A 40 0.54 -5.58 -8.50
CA VAL A 40 0.86 -4.50 -7.56
C VAL A 40 1.45 -3.35 -8.34
N SER A 41 0.88 -2.17 -8.18
CA SER A 41 1.39 -0.93 -8.75
C SER A 41 2.00 -0.06 -7.65
N CYS A 42 3.25 0.34 -7.83
CA CYS A 42 3.95 1.24 -6.91
C CYS A 42 4.08 2.62 -7.56
N TYR A 43 3.73 3.66 -6.80
CA TYR A 43 3.86 5.05 -7.22
C TYR A 43 4.74 5.80 -6.23
N SER A 44 5.84 6.37 -6.71
CA SER A 44 6.67 7.26 -5.89
C SER A 44 6.02 8.64 -5.82
N LEU A 45 5.64 9.05 -4.62
CA LEU A 45 5.11 10.38 -4.35
C LEU A 45 6.26 11.28 -3.88
N THR A 46 6.24 12.55 -4.30
CA THR A 46 7.12 13.58 -3.74
C THR A 46 6.39 14.32 -2.62
N PRO A 47 7.10 14.97 -1.68
CA PRO A 47 6.47 15.75 -0.60
C PRO A 47 5.50 16.84 -1.09
N GLU A 48 5.66 17.29 -2.34
CA GLU A 48 4.83 18.32 -2.96
C GLU A 48 3.52 17.77 -3.55
N CYS A 49 3.33 16.44 -3.57
CA CYS A 49 2.11 15.83 -4.07
C CYS A 49 0.90 16.19 -3.20
N GLN A 50 -0.11 16.83 -3.80
CA GLN A 50 -1.38 17.09 -3.12
C GLN A 50 -2.30 15.86 -3.21
N LYS A 51 -2.78 15.38 -2.06
CA LYS A 51 -3.82 14.34 -2.00
C LYS A 51 -5.20 14.96 -2.11
N ILE A 52 -5.97 14.53 -3.11
CA ILE A 52 -7.38 14.91 -3.28
C ILE A 52 -8.23 13.66 -3.09
N GLN A 53 -9.11 13.68 -2.09
CA GLN A 53 -10.02 12.57 -1.80
C GLN A 53 -11.47 12.99 -2.00
N LEU A 54 -12.22 12.17 -2.73
CA LEU A 54 -13.66 12.32 -2.91
C LEU A 54 -14.38 11.11 -2.29
N GLY A 55 -15.49 11.38 -1.60
CA GLY A 55 -16.28 10.34 -0.92
C GLY A 55 -15.79 9.97 0.49
N LYS A 56 -16.35 8.90 1.05
CA LYS A 56 -16.02 8.44 2.40
C LYS A 56 -14.61 7.85 2.43
N GLY A 57 -13.79 8.32 3.36
CA GLY A 57 -12.45 7.76 3.60
C GLY A 57 -12.47 6.32 4.08
N PRO A 58 -11.29 5.71 4.28
CA PRO A 58 -11.20 4.31 4.69
C PRO A 58 -12.01 4.09 5.96
N ILE A 59 -12.98 3.17 5.90
CA ILE A 59 -13.69 2.70 7.08
C ILE A 59 -12.76 1.72 7.77
N LEU A 60 -12.04 2.18 8.79
CA LEU A 60 -11.16 1.34 9.60
C LEU A 60 -11.94 0.48 10.62
N ASP A 61 -13.24 0.75 10.79
CA ASP A 61 -14.13 -0.03 11.65
C ASP A 61 -14.63 -1.29 10.93
N GLY A 62 -14.19 -2.46 11.40
CA GLY A 62 -14.76 -3.76 11.01
C GLY A 62 -13.89 -4.67 10.15
N LEU A 63 -12.61 -4.37 9.94
CA LEU A 63 -11.67 -5.34 9.38
C LEU A 63 -11.33 -6.39 10.45
N ILE A 64 -12.10 -7.47 10.44
CA ILE A 64 -11.86 -8.65 11.28
C ILE A 64 -10.46 -9.19 10.97
N LEU A 65 -9.62 -9.23 12.00
CA LEU A 65 -8.41 -10.05 12.05
C LEU A 65 -8.86 -11.51 11.95
N VAL A 66 -8.73 -12.12 10.77
CA VAL A 66 -8.81 -13.58 10.58
C VAL A 66 -7.48 -14.05 10.01
#